data_AF-A0A8T4X6S5-F1
#
_entry.id   AF-A0A8T4X6S5-F1
#
_cell.length_a   1.000
_cell.length_b   1.000
_cell.length_c   1.000
_cell.angle_alpha   90.00
_cell.angle_beta   90.00
_cell.angle_gamma   90.00
#
_symmetry.space_group_name_H-M   'P 1'
#
loop_
_entity.id
_entity.type
_entity.pdbx_description
1 polymer ?
#
loop_
_entity_poly.entity_id
_entity_poly.type
_entity_poly.pdbx_seq_one_letter_code
_entity_poly.pdbx_strand_id
1 'polypeptide(L)'
;MFSVITFTFIISTPVAFSETLGDQWNSLKSSLSSAEKSTTKDESLTHLQSAKTIYADNFKNAAISVDAESDVLITNAFSDTESMLISGNVEQASLNRQIIDKTIYKIAFMKMELAITQNNSADFLSWFSVMEKKFKISENYLDINSLSDGIKSDSSLLSVNGPQITEKLLEIFKLKTVEELEEAIAALDKGDLKSAKTFTYEGLYYYRTLHPSIEEKLGAESANELLHEMESAISVTMSDKSIDAMKAEITQISEEVELIIRQYEGGDVSEVGLALSGIKDRLNLVKIEYLDAVKDGKIINQEEYDETVVFLTKAIEIFNSNKVAFTELSNSATTSLEKNLTDIDSIVSAKGGTDEVVTLVENSLANIATLQEFGGTVEIDILEYFDEIERLLNESKIAYRNGDTKTAFNLVTSAYLDNYEFVEGPLGEVDPELVLKIEIDMREKLRNMIKNNESPDKVDAQIDMILVDLAQAKKVIPEFGTIVMLILSIAIISIIGLTAKSRLSIRV
;
A
#
# COMPACT_ATOMS: atom_id res chain seq x y z
N MET A 1 -35.49 41.40 -60.69
CA MET A 1 -35.09 40.00 -60.49
C MET A 1 -34.40 39.96 -59.13
N PHE A 2 -35.14 39.68 -58.05
CA PHE A 2 -34.58 39.64 -56.69
C PHE A 2 -34.35 38.16 -56.33
N SER A 3 -33.09 37.77 -56.17
CA SER A 3 -32.72 36.43 -55.70
C SER A 3 -32.91 36.34 -54.20
N VAL A 4 -33.73 35.38 -53.77
CA VAL A 4 -33.86 34.94 -52.38
C VAL A 4 -32.75 33.93 -52.13
N ILE A 5 -31.84 34.23 -51.20
CA ILE A 5 -30.87 33.27 -50.68
C ILE A 5 -31.51 32.61 -49.45
N THR A 6 -31.86 31.34 -49.58
CA THR A 6 -32.27 30.47 -48.48
C THR A 6 -31.04 29.98 -47.74
N PHE A 7 -30.84 30.44 -46.50
CA PHE A 7 -29.88 29.86 -45.57
C PHE A 7 -30.50 28.64 -44.89
N THR A 8 -29.99 27.45 -45.19
CA THR A 8 -30.31 26.23 -44.46
C THR A 8 -29.48 26.20 -43.18
N PHE A 9 -30.11 26.44 -42.04
CA PHE A 9 -29.48 26.20 -40.74
C PHE A 9 -29.37 24.69 -40.52
N ILE A 10 -28.14 24.17 -40.54
CA ILE A 10 -27.85 22.84 -40.01
C ILE A 10 -27.85 22.98 -38.49
N ILE A 11 -28.92 22.54 -37.83
CA ILE A 11 -28.94 22.38 -36.38
C ILE A 11 -28.08 21.15 -36.07
N SER A 12 -26.82 21.37 -35.70
CA SER A 12 -26.02 20.34 -35.04
C SER A 12 -26.61 20.12 -33.66
N THR A 13 -27.36 19.03 -33.47
CA THR A 13 -27.68 18.54 -32.13
C THR A 13 -26.36 18.27 -31.42
N PRO A 14 -26.12 18.82 -30.21
CA PRO A 14 -24.96 18.41 -29.43
C PRO A 14 -25.05 16.91 -29.22
N VAL A 15 -23.97 16.19 -29.51
CA VAL A 15 -23.84 14.78 -29.15
C VAL A 15 -24.00 14.72 -27.63
N ALA A 16 -25.05 14.05 -27.15
CA ALA A 16 -25.18 13.77 -25.73
C ALA A 16 -23.97 12.93 -25.33
N PHE A 17 -23.06 13.49 -24.54
CA PHE A 17 -22.01 12.70 -23.91
C PHE A 17 -22.70 11.68 -23.00
N SER A 18 -22.46 10.39 -23.25
CA SER A 18 -22.83 9.34 -22.30
C SER A 18 -21.89 9.47 -21.10
N GLU A 19 -22.45 9.57 -19.90
CA GLU A 19 -21.66 9.57 -18.66
C GLU A 19 -20.83 8.27 -18.57
N THR A 20 -19.56 8.41 -18.19
CA THR A 20 -18.65 7.27 -17.98
C THR A 20 -18.93 6.60 -16.64
N LEU A 21 -18.40 5.39 -16.40
CA LEU A 21 -18.49 4.77 -15.06
C LEU A 21 -17.76 5.61 -14.00
N GLY A 22 -16.67 6.30 -14.37
CA GLY A 22 -16.04 7.29 -13.50
C GLY A 22 -16.96 8.45 -13.14
N ASP A 23 -17.78 8.94 -14.08
CA ASP A 23 -18.80 9.96 -13.79
C ASP A 23 -19.89 9.44 -12.86
N GLN A 24 -20.38 8.22 -13.09
CA GLN A 24 -21.37 7.57 -12.22
C GLN A 24 -20.83 7.36 -10.81
N TRP A 25 -19.59 6.87 -10.68
CA TRP A 25 -18.92 6.72 -9.38
C TRP A 25 -18.81 8.07 -8.64
N ASN A 26 -18.37 9.13 -9.34
CA ASN A 26 -18.25 10.45 -8.73
C ASN A 26 -19.61 11.04 -8.30
N SER A 27 -20.67 10.79 -9.09
CA SER A 27 -22.05 11.16 -8.74
C SER A 27 -22.55 10.39 -7.50
N LEU A 28 -22.25 9.09 -7.41
CA LEU A 28 -22.55 8.27 -6.24
C LEU A 28 -21.85 8.82 -4.99
N LYS A 29 -20.54 9.08 -5.07
CA LYS A 29 -19.75 9.68 -3.97
C LYS A 29 -20.31 11.03 -3.54
N SER A 30 -20.65 11.89 -4.50
CA SER A 30 -21.25 13.21 -4.24
C SER A 30 -22.61 13.09 -3.55
N SER A 31 -23.43 12.11 -3.96
CA SER A 31 -24.73 11.86 -3.35
C SER A 31 -24.61 11.34 -1.91
N LEU A 32 -23.65 10.45 -1.63
CA LEU A 32 -23.35 10.01 -0.25
C LEU A 32 -22.90 11.19 0.63
N SER A 33 -21.98 12.02 0.13
CA SER A 33 -21.54 13.22 0.86
C SER A 33 -22.68 14.20 1.12
N SER A 34 -23.59 14.37 0.16
CA SER A 34 -24.78 15.22 0.31
C SER A 34 -25.74 14.67 1.35
N ALA A 35 -25.88 13.34 1.45
CA ALA A 35 -26.72 12.70 2.46
C ALA A 35 -26.26 13.04 3.90
N GLU A 36 -24.94 13.07 4.12
CA GLU A 36 -24.34 13.41 5.43
C GLU A 36 -24.42 14.90 5.76
N LYS A 37 -24.28 15.76 4.76
CA LYS A 37 -24.26 17.23 4.92
C LYS A 37 -25.66 17.86 4.96
N SER A 38 -26.69 17.09 4.66
CA SER A 38 -28.08 17.56 4.59
C SER A 38 -28.58 18.04 5.95
N THR A 39 -29.41 19.08 5.93
CA THR A 39 -29.94 19.69 7.15
C THR A 39 -31.17 18.99 7.71
N THR A 40 -31.87 18.25 6.85
CA THR A 40 -33.06 17.49 7.22
C THR A 40 -32.87 16.01 6.91
N LYS A 41 -33.50 15.18 7.74
CA LYS A 41 -33.49 13.73 7.56
C LYS A 41 -34.07 13.28 6.22
N ASP A 42 -35.12 13.96 5.74
CA ASP A 42 -35.76 13.60 4.47
C ASP A 42 -34.85 13.90 3.27
N GLU A 43 -34.11 15.02 3.31
CA GLU A 43 -33.06 15.33 2.31
C GLU A 43 -31.93 14.29 2.37
N SER A 44 -31.44 13.95 3.58
CA SER A 44 -30.42 12.92 3.77
C SER A 44 -30.82 11.60 3.12
N LEU A 45 -32.05 11.12 3.39
CA LEU A 45 -32.55 9.86 2.86
C LEU A 45 -32.79 9.91 1.34
N THR A 46 -33.18 11.07 0.80
CA THR A 46 -33.33 11.27 -0.65
C THR A 46 -31.99 11.15 -1.38
N HIS A 47 -30.94 11.77 -0.84
CA HIS A 47 -29.59 11.65 -1.37
C HIS A 47 -29.03 10.23 -1.21
N LEU A 48 -29.29 9.56 -0.08
CA LEU A 48 -28.89 8.17 0.10
C LEU A 48 -29.59 7.25 -0.92
N GLN A 49 -30.89 7.46 -1.17
CA GLN A 49 -31.63 6.69 -2.16
C GLN A 49 -31.10 6.91 -3.58
N SER A 50 -30.68 8.15 -3.90
CA SER A 50 -30.05 8.45 -5.18
C SER A 50 -28.73 7.69 -5.35
N ALA A 51 -27.90 7.62 -4.31
CA ALA A 51 -26.67 6.82 -4.31
C ALA A 51 -26.94 5.31 -4.49
N LYS A 52 -27.96 4.77 -3.80
CA LYS A 52 -28.41 3.37 -3.96
C LYS A 52 -28.82 3.06 -5.39
N THR A 53 -29.55 3.97 -6.04
CA THR A 53 -29.96 3.82 -7.44
C THR A 53 -28.76 3.82 -8.38
N ILE A 54 -27.83 4.77 -8.23
CA ILE A 54 -26.61 4.80 -9.05
C ILE A 54 -25.81 3.49 -8.90
N TYR A 55 -25.68 2.98 -7.67
CA TYR A 55 -25.03 1.69 -7.41
C TYR A 55 -25.75 0.53 -8.11
N ALA A 56 -27.06 0.43 -7.94
CA ALA A 56 -27.87 -0.64 -8.51
C ALA A 56 -27.79 -0.67 -10.04
N ASP A 57 -27.83 0.50 -10.68
CA ASP A 57 -27.88 0.63 -12.13
C ASP A 57 -26.52 0.38 -12.80
N ASN A 58 -25.41 0.73 -12.13
CA ASN A 58 -24.09 0.78 -12.77
C ASN A 58 -23.08 -0.24 -12.22
N PHE A 59 -23.16 -0.61 -10.94
CA PHE A 59 -22.09 -1.33 -10.25
C PHE A 59 -22.53 -2.69 -9.69
N LYS A 60 -23.78 -2.84 -9.26
CA LYS A 60 -24.29 -4.04 -8.58
C LYS A 60 -24.11 -5.34 -9.38
N ASN A 61 -24.48 -5.33 -10.66
CA ASN A 61 -24.35 -6.53 -11.49
C ASN A 61 -22.87 -6.92 -11.69
N ALA A 62 -21.99 -5.92 -11.82
CA ALA A 62 -20.56 -6.16 -11.94
C ALA A 62 -20.00 -6.75 -10.64
N ALA A 63 -20.37 -6.19 -9.48
CA ALA A 63 -20.02 -6.71 -8.17
C ALA A 63 -20.37 -8.20 -8.05
N ILE A 64 -21.64 -8.57 -8.28
CA ILE A 64 -22.10 -9.97 -8.23
C ILE A 64 -21.30 -10.87 -9.18
N SER A 65 -20.89 -10.36 -10.33
CA SER A 65 -20.19 -11.16 -11.35
C SER A 65 -18.72 -11.45 -11.04
N VAL A 66 -18.02 -10.53 -10.35
CA VAL A 66 -16.59 -10.68 -10.06
C VAL A 66 -16.31 -11.04 -8.61
N ASP A 67 -17.13 -10.55 -7.68
CA ASP A 67 -17.01 -10.77 -6.25
C ASP A 67 -18.35 -10.50 -5.54
N ALA A 68 -19.15 -11.55 -5.32
CA ALA A 68 -20.46 -11.40 -4.67
C ALA A 68 -20.37 -10.85 -3.23
N GLU A 69 -19.23 -11.01 -2.54
CA GLU A 69 -19.01 -10.41 -1.23
C GLU A 69 -19.01 -8.88 -1.30
N SER A 70 -18.46 -8.29 -2.37
CA SER A 70 -18.47 -6.84 -2.59
C SER A 70 -19.88 -6.26 -2.63
N ASP A 71 -20.86 -6.95 -3.25
CA ASP A 71 -22.25 -6.50 -3.24
C ASP A 71 -22.88 -6.59 -1.84
N VAL A 72 -22.55 -7.63 -1.09
CA VAL A 72 -23.03 -7.80 0.30
C VAL A 72 -22.50 -6.66 1.17
N LEU A 73 -21.20 -6.36 1.09
CA LEU A 73 -20.58 -5.26 1.84
C LEU A 73 -21.22 -3.92 1.52
N ILE A 74 -21.39 -3.59 0.23
CA ILE A 74 -22.01 -2.33 -0.19
C ILE A 74 -23.48 -2.26 0.26
N THR A 75 -24.25 -3.34 0.10
CA THR A 75 -25.68 -3.37 0.46
C THR A 75 -25.87 -3.23 1.98
N ASN A 76 -25.01 -3.86 2.77
CA ASN A 76 -25.00 -3.71 4.23
C ASN A 76 -24.62 -2.29 4.62
N ALA A 77 -23.54 -1.73 4.05
CA ALA A 77 -23.12 -0.36 4.32
C ALA A 77 -24.20 0.68 3.97
N PHE A 78 -24.95 0.49 2.89
CA PHE A 78 -26.12 1.32 2.56
C PHE A 78 -27.23 1.24 3.62
N SER A 79 -27.51 0.03 4.11
CA SER A 79 -28.54 -0.21 5.14
C SER A 79 -28.13 0.39 6.49
N ASP A 80 -26.85 0.23 6.85
CA ASP A 80 -26.28 0.79 8.07
C ASP A 80 -26.24 2.32 7.99
N THR A 81 -25.84 2.88 6.84
CA THR A 81 -25.88 4.34 6.59
C THR A 81 -27.28 4.90 6.78
N GLU A 82 -28.32 4.22 6.26
CA GLU A 82 -29.71 4.63 6.47
C GLU A 82 -30.10 4.65 7.95
N SER A 83 -29.75 3.59 8.70
CA SER A 83 -29.97 3.51 10.15
C SER A 83 -29.24 4.62 10.92
N MET A 84 -27.99 4.90 10.55
CA MET A 84 -27.17 5.95 11.17
C MET A 84 -27.73 7.35 10.88
N LEU A 85 -28.14 7.65 9.65
CA LEU A 85 -28.81 8.91 9.30
C LEU A 85 -30.16 9.05 10.01
N ILE A 86 -30.94 7.97 10.14
CA ILE A 86 -32.21 7.95 10.88
C ILE A 86 -32.04 8.29 12.35
N SER A 87 -30.96 7.81 12.97
CA SER A 87 -30.62 8.01 14.38
C SER A 87 -29.80 9.28 14.65
N GLY A 88 -29.36 9.98 13.60
CA GLY A 88 -28.56 11.20 13.69
C GLY A 88 -27.06 10.98 13.91
N ASN A 89 -26.57 9.74 13.76
CA ASN A 89 -25.14 9.41 13.86
C ASN A 89 -24.42 9.63 12.53
N VAL A 90 -24.20 10.90 12.17
CA VAL A 90 -23.57 11.27 10.90
C VAL A 90 -22.10 10.83 10.82
N GLU A 91 -21.39 10.75 11.95
CA GLU A 91 -20.01 10.26 11.99
C GLU A 91 -19.93 8.81 11.51
N GLN A 92 -20.73 7.90 12.07
CA GLN A 92 -20.74 6.51 11.62
C GLN A 92 -21.25 6.35 10.18
N ALA A 93 -22.21 7.18 9.76
CA ALA A 93 -22.65 7.21 8.35
C ALA A 93 -21.48 7.56 7.41
N SER A 94 -20.62 8.49 7.81
CA SER A 94 -19.44 8.88 7.01
C SER A 94 -18.38 7.78 6.92
N LEU A 95 -18.24 6.94 7.95
CA LEU A 95 -17.36 5.76 7.91
C LEU A 95 -17.93 4.68 6.97
N ASN A 96 -19.24 4.44 7.03
CA ASN A 96 -19.91 3.48 6.14
C ASN A 96 -19.81 3.89 4.66
N ARG A 97 -19.75 5.20 4.36
CA ARG A 97 -19.47 5.68 3.00
C ARG A 97 -18.14 5.16 2.47
N GLN A 98 -17.09 5.07 3.30
CA GLN A 98 -15.78 4.62 2.87
C GLN A 98 -15.80 3.17 2.38
N ILE A 99 -16.62 2.33 3.03
CA ILE A 99 -16.91 0.95 2.60
C ILE A 99 -17.45 0.95 1.16
N ILE A 100 -18.49 1.76 0.90
CA ILE A 100 -19.16 1.83 -0.40
C ILE A 100 -18.22 2.34 -1.48
N ASP A 101 -17.54 3.47 -1.20
CA ASP A 101 -16.69 4.16 -2.16
C ASP A 101 -15.53 3.28 -2.63
N LYS A 102 -14.81 2.68 -1.67
CA LYS A 102 -13.58 1.93 -1.97
C LYS A 102 -13.83 0.52 -2.48
N THR A 103 -14.94 -0.09 -2.10
CA THR A 103 -15.34 -1.38 -2.65
C THR A 103 -15.68 -1.26 -4.14
N ILE A 104 -16.15 -0.10 -4.62
CA ILE A 104 -16.30 0.16 -6.06
C ILE A 104 -14.93 0.15 -6.77
N TYR A 105 -13.85 0.58 -6.13
CA TYR A 105 -12.50 0.47 -6.71
C TYR A 105 -12.12 -0.99 -6.93
N LYS A 106 -12.35 -1.85 -5.93
CA LYS A 106 -12.13 -3.30 -6.06
C LYS A 106 -12.91 -3.89 -7.24
N ILE A 107 -14.21 -3.56 -7.34
CA ILE A 107 -15.08 -4.03 -8.43
C ILE A 107 -14.53 -3.57 -9.79
N ALA A 108 -14.16 -2.30 -9.91
CA ALA A 108 -13.60 -1.75 -11.14
C ALA A 108 -12.27 -2.42 -11.52
N PHE A 109 -11.38 -2.63 -10.56
CA PHE A 109 -10.11 -3.32 -10.76
C PHE A 109 -10.32 -4.75 -11.30
N MET A 110 -11.12 -5.56 -10.61
CA MET A 110 -11.40 -6.95 -11.01
C MET A 110 -12.09 -7.01 -12.39
N LYS A 111 -12.94 -6.03 -12.71
CA LYS A 111 -13.56 -5.92 -14.03
C LYS A 111 -12.56 -5.55 -15.13
N MET A 112 -11.55 -4.74 -14.84
CA MET A 112 -10.45 -4.48 -15.76
C MET A 112 -9.64 -5.76 -16.03
N GLU A 113 -9.30 -6.52 -15.00
CA GLU A 113 -8.59 -7.81 -15.14
C GLU A 113 -9.41 -8.79 -16.00
N LEU A 114 -10.70 -8.93 -15.71
CA LEU A 114 -11.60 -9.75 -16.51
C LEU A 114 -11.63 -9.29 -17.98
N ALA A 115 -11.67 -7.98 -18.24
CA ALA A 115 -11.66 -7.44 -19.59
C ALA A 115 -10.34 -7.74 -20.34
N ILE A 116 -9.19 -7.78 -19.64
CA ILE A 116 -7.91 -8.23 -20.21
C ILE A 116 -8.02 -9.70 -20.65
N THR A 117 -8.51 -10.59 -19.78
CA THR A 117 -8.65 -12.02 -20.11
C THR A 117 -9.60 -12.28 -21.29
N GLN A 118 -10.62 -11.43 -21.44
CA GLN A 118 -11.60 -11.49 -22.52
C GLN A 118 -11.16 -10.74 -23.78
N ASN A 119 -9.99 -10.07 -23.74
CA ASN A 119 -9.48 -9.19 -24.80
C ASN A 119 -10.52 -8.12 -25.23
N ASN A 120 -11.20 -7.52 -24.25
CA ASN A 120 -12.26 -6.54 -24.46
C ASN A 120 -11.82 -5.13 -24.03
N SER A 121 -11.23 -4.39 -24.96
CA SER A 121 -10.71 -3.03 -24.71
C SER A 121 -11.77 -2.01 -24.33
N ALA A 122 -13.00 -2.16 -24.86
CA ALA A 122 -14.10 -1.27 -24.52
C ALA A 122 -14.54 -1.43 -23.06
N ASP A 123 -14.68 -2.67 -22.57
CA ASP A 123 -15.00 -2.92 -21.16
C ASP A 123 -13.83 -2.47 -20.27
N PHE A 124 -12.59 -2.78 -20.66
CA PHE A 124 -11.40 -2.32 -19.92
C PHE A 124 -11.39 -0.81 -19.73
N LEU A 125 -11.53 -0.03 -20.81
CA LEU A 125 -11.52 1.44 -20.76
C LEU A 125 -12.73 2.00 -20.00
N SER A 126 -13.88 1.34 -20.06
CA SER A 126 -15.07 1.72 -19.29
C SER A 126 -14.79 1.63 -17.79
N TRP A 127 -14.24 0.52 -17.30
CA TRP A 127 -13.92 0.34 -15.88
C TRP A 127 -12.70 1.16 -15.43
N PHE A 128 -11.70 1.30 -16.31
CA PHE A 128 -10.55 2.16 -16.06
C PHE A 128 -10.95 3.61 -15.78
N SER A 129 -12.05 4.12 -16.36
CA SER A 129 -12.53 5.48 -16.08
C SER A 129 -12.81 5.77 -14.60
N VAL A 130 -13.13 4.75 -13.79
CA VAL A 130 -13.26 4.89 -12.33
C VAL A 130 -11.89 5.21 -11.71
N MET A 131 -10.86 4.46 -12.09
CA MET A 131 -9.48 4.66 -11.61
C MET A 131 -8.88 5.95 -12.13
N GLU A 132 -9.09 6.26 -13.41
CA GLU A 132 -8.66 7.49 -14.07
C GLU A 132 -9.13 8.72 -13.28
N LYS A 133 -10.40 8.71 -12.87
CA LYS A 133 -11.01 9.80 -12.12
C LYS A 133 -10.61 9.82 -10.64
N LYS A 134 -10.56 8.66 -9.97
CA LYS A 134 -10.18 8.58 -8.55
C LYS A 134 -8.75 9.04 -8.31
N PHE A 135 -7.82 8.54 -9.12
CA PHE A 135 -6.39 8.78 -8.92
C PHE A 135 -5.85 9.93 -9.76
N LYS A 136 -6.72 10.66 -10.47
CA LYS A 136 -6.34 11.74 -11.39
C LYS A 136 -5.20 11.29 -12.32
N ILE A 137 -5.35 10.11 -12.95
CA ILE A 137 -4.26 9.41 -13.65
C ILE A 137 -3.57 10.31 -14.69
N SER A 138 -4.32 11.14 -15.40
CA SER A 138 -3.78 12.07 -16.40
C SER A 138 -2.86 13.16 -15.82
N GLU A 139 -2.98 13.44 -14.52
CA GLU A 139 -2.22 14.47 -13.81
C GLU A 139 -1.07 13.83 -13.03
N ASN A 140 -1.37 12.76 -12.28
CA ASN A 140 -0.46 12.23 -11.27
C ASN A 140 0.34 10.99 -11.75
N TYR A 141 -0.10 10.31 -12.82
CA TYR A 141 0.46 9.03 -13.28
C TYR A 141 0.59 8.96 -14.80
N LEU A 142 1.49 9.78 -15.36
CA LEU A 142 1.66 9.97 -16.81
C LEU A 142 2.02 8.69 -17.58
N ASP A 143 2.69 7.74 -16.93
CA ASP A 143 3.03 6.44 -17.49
C ASP A 143 1.79 5.56 -17.68
N ILE A 144 0.92 5.46 -16.67
CA ILE A 144 -0.39 4.79 -16.76
C ILE A 144 -1.24 5.49 -17.83
N ASN A 145 -1.27 6.82 -17.83
CA ASN A 145 -2.03 7.58 -18.82
C ASN A 145 -1.57 7.25 -20.25
N SER A 146 -0.26 7.24 -20.50
CA SER A 146 0.33 6.93 -21.80
C SER A 146 -0.01 5.50 -22.28
N LEU A 147 0.03 4.51 -21.38
CA LEU A 147 -0.36 3.14 -21.69
C LEU A 147 -1.86 3.06 -22.06
N SER A 148 -2.71 3.77 -21.32
CA SER A 148 -4.15 3.81 -21.56
C SER A 148 -4.50 4.49 -22.89
N ASP A 149 -3.81 5.57 -23.25
CA ASP A 149 -3.97 6.29 -24.51
C ASP A 149 -3.54 5.41 -25.71
N GLY A 150 -2.54 4.55 -25.49
CA GLY A 150 -2.20 3.47 -26.42
C GLY A 150 -3.40 2.56 -26.70
N ILE A 151 -4.09 2.06 -25.67
CA ILE A 151 -5.27 1.19 -25.82
C ILE A 151 -6.44 1.95 -26.48
N LYS A 152 -6.67 3.21 -26.10
CA LYS A 152 -7.69 4.09 -26.71
C LYS A 152 -7.45 4.25 -28.22
N SER A 153 -6.19 4.31 -28.64
CA SER A 153 -5.78 4.50 -30.04
C SER A 153 -5.75 3.19 -30.83
N ASP A 154 -5.33 2.09 -30.19
CA ASP A 154 -5.23 0.76 -30.78
C ASP A 154 -5.65 -0.30 -29.76
N SER A 155 -6.86 -0.82 -29.93
CA SER A 155 -7.45 -1.86 -29.07
C SER A 155 -6.61 -3.13 -28.94
N SER A 156 -5.73 -3.44 -29.90
CA SER A 156 -4.87 -4.62 -29.85
C SER A 156 -3.78 -4.52 -28.78
N LEU A 157 -3.46 -3.29 -28.35
CA LEU A 157 -2.48 -3.03 -27.29
C LEU A 157 -2.98 -3.43 -25.90
N LEU A 158 -4.27 -3.75 -25.72
CA LEU A 158 -4.80 -4.21 -24.43
C LEU A 158 -4.00 -5.40 -23.87
N SER A 159 -3.64 -6.36 -24.72
CA SER A 159 -2.93 -7.58 -24.29
C SER A 159 -1.54 -7.31 -23.70
N VAL A 160 -0.94 -6.16 -24.02
CA VAL A 160 0.40 -5.77 -23.57
C VAL A 160 0.32 -4.67 -22.51
N ASN A 161 -0.48 -3.63 -22.76
CA ASN A 161 -0.59 -2.46 -21.89
C ASN A 161 -1.52 -2.71 -20.70
N GLY A 162 -2.56 -3.54 -20.85
CA GLY A 162 -3.52 -3.84 -19.79
C GLY A 162 -2.86 -4.38 -18.52
N PRO A 163 -2.05 -5.46 -18.60
CA PRO A 163 -1.33 -6.00 -17.45
C PRO A 163 -0.39 -4.99 -16.77
N GLN A 164 0.31 -4.17 -17.55
CA GLN A 164 1.18 -3.11 -17.01
C GLN A 164 0.39 -2.03 -16.27
N ILE A 165 -0.79 -1.66 -16.78
CA ILE A 165 -1.68 -0.71 -16.10
C ILE A 165 -2.18 -1.30 -14.78
N THR A 166 -2.63 -2.56 -14.76
CA THR A 166 -3.13 -3.20 -13.53
C THR A 166 -2.03 -3.37 -12.48
N GLU A 167 -0.82 -3.73 -12.89
CA GLU A 167 0.36 -3.79 -12.01
C GLU A 167 0.65 -2.42 -11.36
N LYS A 168 0.68 -1.35 -12.15
CA LYS A 168 0.90 0.01 -11.65
C LYS A 168 -0.24 0.52 -10.77
N LEU A 169 -1.48 0.12 -11.03
CA LEU A 169 -2.59 0.44 -10.14
C LEU A 169 -2.47 -0.29 -8.80
N LEU A 170 -1.97 -1.54 -8.78
CA LEU A 170 -1.67 -2.24 -7.52
C LEU A 170 -0.59 -1.53 -6.71
N GLU A 171 0.43 -0.95 -7.36
CA GLU A 171 1.42 -0.09 -6.68
C GLU A 171 0.76 1.10 -5.98
N ILE A 172 -0.26 1.71 -6.59
CA ILE A 172 -1.05 2.80 -5.99
C ILE A 172 -1.88 2.29 -4.80
N PHE A 173 -2.60 1.16 -4.95
CA PHE A 173 -3.39 0.59 -3.85
C PHE A 173 -2.54 0.20 -2.65
N LYS A 174 -1.35 -0.34 -2.92
CA LYS A 174 -0.33 -0.63 -1.92
C LYS A 174 0.11 0.65 -1.20
N LEU A 175 0.46 1.68 -1.95
CA LEU A 175 0.87 2.96 -1.37
C LEU A 175 -0.25 3.57 -0.51
N LYS A 176 -1.48 3.61 -1.02
CA LYS A 176 -2.66 4.05 -0.26
C LYS A 176 -2.92 3.20 0.99
N THR A 177 -2.64 1.91 0.98
CA THR A 177 -2.83 1.05 2.16
C THR A 177 -1.93 1.48 3.33
N VAL A 178 -0.66 1.82 3.02
CA VAL A 178 0.32 2.30 4.02
C VAL A 178 0.01 3.73 4.46
N GLU A 179 -0.23 4.60 3.48
CA GLU A 179 -0.51 6.03 3.67
C GLU A 179 -1.58 6.28 4.73
N GLU A 180 -2.70 5.56 4.64
CA GLU A 180 -3.87 5.77 5.50
C GLU A 180 -3.58 5.41 6.98
N LEU A 181 -2.64 4.50 7.25
CA LEU A 181 -2.21 4.23 8.63
C LEU A 181 -1.32 5.36 9.17
N GLU A 182 -0.46 5.95 8.33
CA GLU A 182 0.34 7.12 8.69
C GLU A 182 -0.54 8.34 8.94
N GLU A 183 -1.55 8.56 8.11
CA GLU A 183 -2.51 9.64 8.30
C GLU A 183 -3.35 9.44 9.56
N ALA A 184 -3.72 8.19 9.87
CA ALA A 184 -4.36 7.87 11.15
C ALA A 184 -3.47 8.24 12.34
N ILE A 185 -2.17 7.92 12.29
CA ILE A 185 -1.18 8.28 13.33
C ILE A 185 -1.07 9.81 13.45
N ALA A 186 -0.92 10.51 12.33
CA ALA A 186 -0.82 11.97 12.32
C ALA A 186 -2.10 12.67 12.83
N ALA A 187 -3.27 12.12 12.51
CA ALA A 187 -4.54 12.60 13.03
C ALA A 187 -4.63 12.41 14.55
N LEU A 188 -4.20 11.27 15.07
CA LEU A 188 -4.13 11.02 16.52
C LEU A 188 -3.17 11.98 17.22
N ASP A 189 -2.02 12.32 16.61
CA ASP A 189 -1.09 13.32 17.15
C ASP A 189 -1.72 14.72 17.26
N LYS A 190 -2.62 15.06 16.34
CA LYS A 190 -3.41 16.30 16.38
C LYS A 190 -4.63 16.22 17.31
N GLY A 191 -4.90 15.05 17.90
CA GLY A 191 -6.10 14.78 18.71
C GLY A 191 -7.38 14.61 17.89
N ASP A 192 -7.27 14.44 16.57
CA ASP A 192 -8.38 14.28 15.63
C ASP A 192 -8.76 12.81 15.47
N LEU A 193 -9.47 12.27 16.46
CA LEU A 193 -9.95 10.89 16.45
C LEU A 193 -10.92 10.61 15.29
N LYS A 194 -11.64 11.62 14.81
CA LYS A 194 -12.62 11.43 13.73
C LYS A 194 -11.90 11.12 12.41
N SER A 195 -10.86 11.88 12.10
CA SER A 195 -10.05 11.64 10.90
C SER A 195 -9.28 10.32 11.02
N ALA A 196 -8.73 10.01 12.21
CA ALA A 196 -8.06 8.73 12.45
C ALA A 196 -8.96 7.51 12.16
N LYS A 197 -10.23 7.53 12.61
CA LYS A 197 -11.20 6.49 12.26
C LYS A 197 -11.50 6.45 10.77
N THR A 198 -11.52 7.60 10.11
CA THR A 198 -11.79 7.65 8.66
C THR A 198 -10.66 6.96 7.92
N PHE A 199 -9.41 7.33 8.21
CA PHE A 199 -8.23 6.78 7.56
C PHE A 199 -8.06 5.27 7.80
N THR A 200 -8.33 4.74 9.00
CA THR A 200 -8.28 3.27 9.21
C THR A 200 -9.34 2.52 8.40
N TYR A 201 -10.52 3.09 8.20
CA TYR A 201 -11.50 2.56 7.26
C TYR A 201 -11.00 2.66 5.81
N GLU A 202 -10.44 3.81 5.43
CA GLU A 202 -9.92 4.02 4.09
C GLU A 202 -8.85 2.97 3.74
N GLY A 203 -7.85 2.79 4.61
CA GLY A 203 -6.77 1.82 4.45
C GLY A 203 -7.27 0.39 4.25
N LEU A 204 -8.17 -0.11 5.11
CA LEU A 204 -8.70 -1.47 4.98
C LEU A 204 -9.35 -1.71 3.62
N TYR A 205 -10.14 -0.76 3.12
CA TYR A 205 -10.86 -0.95 1.87
C TYR A 205 -10.02 -0.67 0.62
N TYR A 206 -8.91 0.08 0.72
CA TYR A 206 -7.87 0.04 -0.32
C TYR A 206 -7.17 -1.32 -0.33
N TYR A 207 -6.79 -1.85 0.83
CA TYR A 207 -6.15 -3.15 0.95
C TYR A 207 -7.00 -4.28 0.35
N ARG A 208 -8.32 -4.25 0.51
CA ARG A 208 -9.22 -5.26 -0.09
C ARG A 208 -9.11 -5.38 -1.63
N THR A 209 -8.63 -4.34 -2.32
CA THR A 209 -8.32 -4.41 -3.76
C THR A 209 -6.99 -5.12 -4.02
N LEU A 210 -6.00 -4.90 -3.15
CA LEU A 210 -4.68 -5.50 -3.20
C LEU A 210 -4.66 -6.98 -2.74
N HIS A 211 -5.55 -7.36 -1.81
CA HIS A 211 -5.58 -8.67 -1.17
C HIS A 211 -5.44 -9.86 -2.12
N PRO A 212 -6.18 -9.97 -3.25
CA PRO A 212 -6.03 -11.12 -4.15
C PRO A 212 -4.62 -11.28 -4.71
N SER A 213 -3.94 -10.17 -5.01
CA SER A 213 -2.57 -10.19 -5.52
C SER A 213 -1.55 -10.55 -4.43
N ILE A 214 -1.80 -10.16 -3.17
CA ILE A 214 -0.99 -10.58 -2.02
C ILE A 214 -1.14 -12.07 -1.80
N GLU A 215 -2.37 -12.58 -1.82
CA GLU A 215 -2.65 -14.01 -1.69
C GLU A 215 -2.02 -14.83 -2.81
N GLU A 216 -2.06 -14.35 -4.06
CA GLU A 216 -1.43 -15.01 -5.19
C GLU A 216 0.09 -15.09 -5.06
N LYS A 217 0.73 -14.01 -4.59
CA LYS A 217 2.20 -13.90 -4.56
C LYS A 217 2.83 -14.45 -3.28
N LEU A 218 2.23 -14.19 -2.12
CA LEU A 218 2.74 -14.55 -0.80
C LEU A 218 1.96 -15.68 -0.11
N GLY A 219 0.80 -16.06 -0.65
CA GLY A 219 -0.07 -17.07 -0.05
C GLY A 219 -1.15 -16.49 0.86
N ALA A 220 -2.16 -17.31 1.15
CA ALA A 220 -3.34 -16.92 1.91
C ALA A 220 -3.02 -16.54 3.37
N GLU A 221 -1.95 -17.07 3.94
CA GLU A 221 -1.53 -16.76 5.31
C GLU A 221 -1.13 -15.29 5.45
N SER A 222 -0.15 -14.84 4.67
CA SER A 222 0.29 -13.44 4.65
C SER A 222 -0.82 -12.47 4.26
N ALA A 223 -1.71 -12.86 3.32
CA ALA A 223 -2.87 -12.05 2.95
C ALA A 223 -3.89 -11.90 4.10
N ASN A 224 -4.14 -12.98 4.84
CA ASN A 224 -5.03 -12.94 6.01
C ASN A 224 -4.38 -12.21 7.21
N GLU A 225 -3.06 -12.32 7.38
CA GLU A 225 -2.32 -11.56 8.40
C GLU A 225 -2.46 -10.05 8.14
N LEU A 226 -2.19 -9.59 6.92
CA LEU A 226 -2.35 -8.17 6.56
C LEU A 226 -3.83 -7.74 6.69
N LEU A 227 -4.79 -8.57 6.29
CA LEU A 227 -6.23 -8.29 6.51
C LEU A 227 -6.54 -8.08 7.99
N HIS A 228 -6.02 -8.97 8.85
CA HIS A 228 -6.21 -8.92 10.28
C HIS A 228 -5.62 -7.64 10.89
N GLU A 229 -4.43 -7.24 10.47
CA GLU A 229 -3.78 -6.01 10.92
C GLU A 229 -4.61 -4.77 10.51
N MET A 230 -5.13 -4.72 9.28
CA MET A 230 -6.01 -3.63 8.84
C MET A 230 -7.36 -3.58 9.58
N GLU A 231 -7.97 -4.73 9.88
CA GLU A 231 -9.18 -4.82 10.71
C GLU A 231 -8.92 -4.42 12.17
N SER A 232 -7.71 -4.73 12.67
CA SER A 232 -7.25 -4.32 13.99
C SER A 232 -7.09 -2.80 14.08
N ALA A 233 -6.61 -2.13 13.03
CA ALA A 233 -6.49 -0.67 13.00
C ALA A 233 -7.85 0.02 13.21
N ILE A 234 -8.91 -0.47 12.55
CA ILE A 234 -10.29 0.00 12.78
C ILE A 234 -10.71 -0.27 14.22
N SER A 235 -10.47 -1.48 14.72
CA SER A 235 -10.85 -1.86 16.08
C SER A 235 -10.18 -0.98 17.15
N VAL A 236 -8.92 -0.61 16.95
CA VAL A 236 -8.15 0.28 17.84
C VAL A 236 -8.77 1.68 17.87
N THR A 237 -9.02 2.28 16.70
CA THR A 237 -9.58 3.65 16.60
C THR A 237 -11.04 3.75 17.04
N MET A 238 -11.76 2.62 17.06
CA MET A 238 -13.14 2.52 17.56
C MET A 238 -13.23 2.18 19.05
N SER A 239 -12.11 1.94 19.72
CA SER A 239 -12.08 1.55 21.14
C SER A 239 -12.20 2.74 22.10
N ASP A 240 -12.37 2.45 23.40
CA ASP A 240 -12.35 3.45 24.48
C ASP A 240 -10.93 3.76 25.01
N LYS A 241 -9.87 3.38 24.27
CA LYS A 241 -8.47 3.61 24.68
C LYS A 241 -8.13 5.10 24.70
N SER A 242 -7.02 5.47 25.36
CA SER A 242 -6.48 6.82 25.22
C SER A 242 -5.89 7.02 23.83
N ILE A 243 -5.86 8.27 23.35
CA ILE A 243 -5.24 8.63 22.06
C ILE A 243 -3.78 8.15 21.98
N ASP A 244 -3.02 8.29 23.07
CA ASP A 244 -1.63 7.81 23.12
C ASP A 244 -1.51 6.29 22.95
N ALA A 245 -2.44 5.53 23.56
CA ALA A 245 -2.46 4.08 23.43
C ALA A 245 -2.91 3.65 22.03
N MET A 246 -3.93 4.31 21.47
CA MET A 246 -4.34 4.07 20.08
C MET A 246 -3.18 4.33 19.13
N LYS A 247 -2.49 5.47 19.26
CA LYS A 247 -1.37 5.83 18.40
C LYS A 247 -0.25 4.80 18.47
N ALA A 248 0.11 4.36 19.68
CA ALA A 248 1.14 3.35 19.86
C ALA A 248 0.80 2.04 19.16
N GLU A 249 -0.47 1.60 19.24
CA GLU A 249 -0.93 0.37 18.58
C GLU A 249 -1.06 0.53 17.05
N ILE A 250 -1.57 1.65 16.55
CA ILE A 250 -1.62 1.91 15.09
C ILE A 250 -0.19 2.00 14.52
N THR A 251 0.77 2.56 15.26
CA THR A 251 2.18 2.60 14.83
C THR A 251 2.72 1.18 14.66
N GLN A 252 2.45 0.29 15.62
CA GLN A 252 2.86 -1.11 15.53
C GLN A 252 2.18 -1.82 14.36
N ILE A 253 0.87 -1.63 14.17
CA ILE A 253 0.13 -2.19 13.03
C ILE A 253 0.72 -1.71 11.70
N SER A 254 1.07 -0.42 11.59
CA SER A 254 1.70 0.15 10.39
C SER A 254 3.02 -0.52 10.06
N GLU A 255 3.87 -0.79 11.04
CA GLU A 255 5.16 -1.47 10.85
C GLU A 255 4.95 -2.89 10.29
N GLU A 256 3.95 -3.62 10.79
CA GLU A 256 3.61 -4.97 10.32
C GLU A 256 3.01 -5.00 8.91
N VAL A 257 2.11 -4.06 8.63
CA VAL A 257 1.51 -3.90 7.29
C VAL A 257 2.58 -3.54 6.26
N GLU A 258 3.49 -2.62 6.60
CA GLU A 258 4.60 -2.26 5.73
C GLU A 258 5.49 -3.45 5.41
N LEU A 259 5.85 -4.27 6.40
CA LEU A 259 6.65 -5.46 6.19
C LEU A 259 6.03 -6.40 5.14
N ILE A 260 4.76 -6.78 5.32
CA ILE A 260 4.09 -7.73 4.40
C ILE A 260 4.01 -7.11 3.00
N ILE A 261 3.77 -5.80 2.92
CA ILE A 261 3.81 -5.06 1.65
C ILE A 261 5.19 -5.14 0.99
N ARG A 262 6.30 -5.06 1.74
CA ARG A 262 7.66 -5.20 1.19
C ARG A 262 7.97 -6.60 0.71
N GLN A 263 7.56 -7.62 1.47
CA GLN A 263 7.64 -9.00 1.03
C GLN A 263 6.89 -9.19 -0.29
N TYR A 264 5.71 -8.57 -0.42
CA TYR A 264 4.93 -8.59 -1.65
C TYR A 264 5.65 -7.90 -2.81
N GLU A 265 6.40 -6.83 -2.58
CA GLU A 265 7.21 -6.22 -3.64
C GLU A 265 8.34 -7.15 -4.12
N GLY A 266 8.76 -8.11 -3.28
CA GLY A 266 9.98 -8.89 -3.50
C GLY A 266 11.23 -8.01 -3.36
N GLY A 267 11.13 -6.96 -2.56
CA GLY A 267 12.22 -6.04 -2.26
C GLY A 267 13.20 -6.61 -1.22
N ASP A 268 14.25 -5.86 -0.96
CA ASP A 268 15.13 -6.12 0.18
C ASP A 268 14.37 -5.81 1.48
N VAL A 269 14.21 -6.86 2.27
CA VAL A 269 13.43 -6.94 3.52
C VAL A 269 14.31 -6.76 4.76
N SER A 270 15.62 -6.56 4.57
CA SER A 270 16.54 -6.09 5.61
C SER A 270 16.07 -4.79 6.24
N GLU A 271 16.50 -4.49 7.47
CA GLU A 271 16.27 -3.18 8.11
C GLU A 271 16.64 -2.00 7.18
N VAL A 272 17.78 -2.12 6.48
CA VAL A 272 18.26 -1.12 5.52
C VAL A 272 17.37 -1.04 4.28
N GLY A 273 16.95 -2.19 3.74
CA GLY A 273 16.06 -2.30 2.60
C GLY A 273 14.65 -1.76 2.89
N LEU A 274 14.11 -2.07 4.07
CA LEU A 274 12.86 -1.53 4.60
C LEU A 274 12.96 -0.01 4.77
N ALA A 275 14.06 0.49 5.34
CA ALA A 275 14.28 1.92 5.50
C ALA A 275 14.34 2.65 4.15
N LEU A 276 15.11 2.13 3.17
CA LEU A 276 15.21 2.72 1.83
C LEU A 276 13.86 2.71 1.10
N SER A 277 13.13 1.61 1.18
CA SER A 277 11.82 1.45 0.55
C SER A 277 10.77 2.33 1.23
N GLY A 278 10.83 2.45 2.56
CA GLY A 278 10.04 3.38 3.34
C GLY A 278 10.24 4.83 2.89
N ILE A 279 11.49 5.30 2.78
CA ILE A 279 11.80 6.64 2.26
C ILE A 279 11.26 6.81 0.84
N LYS A 280 11.47 5.82 -0.04
CA LYS A 280 10.97 5.84 -1.42
C LYS A 280 9.46 6.06 -1.50
N ASP A 281 8.68 5.32 -0.71
CA ASP A 281 7.22 5.42 -0.72
C ASP A 281 6.75 6.80 -0.23
N ARG A 282 7.29 7.30 0.88
CA ARG A 282 6.96 8.64 1.38
C ARG A 282 7.35 9.73 0.39
N LEU A 283 8.47 9.60 -0.31
CA LEU A 283 8.85 10.56 -1.34
C LEU A 283 7.92 10.53 -2.56
N ASN A 284 7.41 9.35 -2.94
CA ASN A 284 6.37 9.26 -3.97
C ASN A 284 5.08 9.95 -3.54
N LEU A 285 4.69 9.82 -2.27
CA LEU A 285 3.54 10.55 -1.70
C LEU A 285 3.77 12.06 -1.68
N VAL A 286 4.93 12.53 -1.19
CA VAL A 286 5.32 13.95 -1.21
C VAL A 286 5.18 14.56 -2.61
N LYS A 287 5.59 13.82 -3.65
CA LYS A 287 5.45 14.26 -5.04
C LYS A 287 3.99 14.48 -5.43
N ILE A 288 3.12 13.54 -5.05
CA ILE A 288 1.71 13.51 -5.46
C ILE A 288 0.92 14.56 -4.68
N GLU A 289 1.01 14.53 -3.35
CA GLU A 289 0.18 15.41 -2.51
C GLU A 289 0.63 16.87 -2.63
N TYR A 290 1.93 17.15 -2.82
CA TYR A 290 2.38 18.53 -2.98
C TYR A 290 1.89 19.18 -4.28
N LEU A 291 1.75 18.38 -5.36
CA LEU A 291 1.18 18.84 -6.63
C LEU A 291 -0.27 19.28 -6.47
N ASP A 292 -1.04 18.55 -5.66
CA ASP A 292 -2.44 18.85 -5.35
C ASP A 292 -2.60 19.94 -4.26
N ALA A 293 -1.59 20.10 -3.41
CA ALA A 293 -1.58 21.04 -2.29
C ALA A 293 -1.28 22.48 -2.69
N VAL A 294 -0.33 22.73 -3.60
CA VAL A 294 0.25 24.06 -3.84
C VAL A 294 0.17 24.48 -5.30
N LYS A 295 -0.25 25.73 -5.52
CA LYS A 295 -0.25 26.37 -6.84
C LYS A 295 0.14 27.83 -6.74
N ASP A 296 1.05 28.28 -7.60
CA ASP A 296 1.53 29.66 -7.67
C ASP A 296 1.99 30.21 -6.31
N GLY A 297 2.70 29.38 -5.53
CA GLY A 297 3.22 29.73 -4.21
C GLY A 297 2.16 29.82 -3.10
N LYS A 298 0.97 29.28 -3.31
CA LYS A 298 -0.14 29.28 -2.35
C LYS A 298 -0.65 27.88 -2.11
N ILE A 299 -1.02 27.59 -0.86
CA ILE A 299 -1.75 26.39 -0.50
C ILE A 299 -3.17 26.52 -1.07
N ILE A 300 -3.53 25.63 -1.99
CA ILE A 300 -4.87 25.50 -2.57
C ILE A 300 -5.66 24.35 -1.93
N ASN A 301 -4.96 23.36 -1.36
CA ASN A 301 -5.53 22.31 -0.54
C ASN A 301 -4.70 22.14 0.74
N GLN A 302 -5.31 22.41 1.90
CA GLN A 302 -4.61 22.39 3.20
C GLN A 302 -4.37 20.96 3.71
N GLU A 303 -5.27 20.03 3.37
CA GLU A 303 -5.20 18.62 3.76
C GLU A 303 -3.96 17.97 3.12
N GLU A 304 -3.88 18.04 1.80
CA GLU A 304 -2.73 17.56 0.98
C GLU A 304 -1.39 18.20 1.39
N TYR A 305 -1.41 19.48 1.79
CA TYR A 305 -0.21 20.16 2.27
C TYR A 305 0.26 19.59 3.62
N ASP A 306 -0.68 19.37 4.54
CA ASP A 306 -0.39 18.77 5.84
C ASP A 306 0.15 17.34 5.67
N GLU A 307 -0.43 16.56 4.77
CA GLU A 307 0.01 15.21 4.40
C GLU A 307 1.43 15.22 3.80
N THR A 308 1.70 16.13 2.85
CA THR A 308 3.04 16.34 2.31
C THR A 308 4.08 16.54 3.42
N VAL A 309 3.76 17.37 4.41
CA VAL A 309 4.66 17.65 5.54
C VAL A 309 4.86 16.41 6.41
N VAL A 310 3.81 15.62 6.66
CA VAL A 310 3.89 14.37 7.43
C VAL A 310 4.81 13.37 6.73
N PHE A 311 4.57 13.07 5.46
CA PHE A 311 5.38 12.10 4.70
C PHE A 311 6.83 12.53 4.57
N LEU A 312 7.07 13.82 4.30
CA LEU A 312 8.44 14.33 4.21
C LEU A 312 9.18 14.24 5.55
N THR A 313 8.51 14.59 6.65
CA THR A 313 9.08 14.47 7.99
C THR A 313 9.46 13.02 8.29
N LYS A 314 8.55 12.08 8.00
CA LYS A 314 8.81 10.65 8.22
C LYS A 314 9.96 10.13 7.37
N ALA A 315 10.04 10.53 6.09
CA ALA A 315 11.17 10.19 5.21
C ALA A 315 12.51 10.69 5.78
N ILE A 316 12.54 11.92 6.31
CA ILE A 316 13.73 12.51 6.95
C ILE A 316 14.10 11.75 8.23
N GLU A 317 13.12 11.38 9.05
CA GLU A 317 13.36 10.60 10.28
C GLU A 317 13.95 9.22 9.98
N ILE A 318 13.39 8.49 9.01
CA ILE A 318 13.91 7.18 8.58
C ILE A 318 15.33 7.34 8.04
N PHE A 319 15.58 8.36 7.21
CA PHE A 319 16.91 8.65 6.68
C PHE A 319 17.92 8.90 7.79
N ASN A 320 17.59 9.78 8.75
CA ASN A 320 18.51 10.14 9.82
C ASN A 320 18.83 8.96 10.73
N SER A 321 17.84 8.09 10.99
CA SER A 321 18.01 6.90 11.82
C SER A 321 18.93 5.86 11.16
N ASN A 322 18.95 5.80 9.83
CA ASN A 322 19.69 4.81 9.04
C ASN A 322 20.93 5.36 8.32
N LYS A 323 21.27 6.64 8.56
CA LYS A 323 22.31 7.36 7.81
C LYS A 323 23.67 6.67 7.84
N VAL A 324 24.04 6.05 8.96
CA VAL A 324 25.31 5.33 9.09
C VAL A 324 25.35 4.15 8.12
N ALA A 325 24.35 3.28 8.17
CA ALA A 325 24.23 2.13 7.26
C ALA A 325 24.21 2.58 5.78
N PHE A 326 23.46 3.62 5.44
CA PHE A 326 23.44 4.15 4.08
C PHE A 326 24.81 4.70 3.63
N THR A 327 25.55 5.32 4.54
CA THR A 327 26.90 5.85 4.26
C THR A 327 27.88 4.72 3.96
N GLU A 328 27.76 3.59 4.65
CA GLU A 328 28.54 2.38 4.41
C GLU A 328 28.26 1.76 3.04
N LEU A 329 26.99 1.78 2.60
CA LEU A 329 26.61 1.37 1.24
C LEU A 329 27.18 2.34 0.19
N SER A 330 26.95 3.64 0.35
CA SER A 330 27.47 4.67 -0.54
C SER A 330 27.42 6.06 0.11
N ASN A 331 28.59 6.57 0.50
CA ASN A 331 28.71 7.92 1.04
C ASN A 331 28.23 9.01 0.06
N SER A 332 28.47 8.86 -1.25
CA SER A 332 28.05 9.84 -2.25
C SER A 332 26.53 9.87 -2.44
N ALA A 333 25.89 8.71 -2.55
CA ALA A 333 24.44 8.63 -2.72
C ALA A 333 23.73 9.12 -1.45
N THR A 334 24.25 8.76 -0.27
CA THR A 334 23.71 9.19 1.02
C THR A 334 23.82 10.70 1.22
N THR A 335 24.97 11.31 0.90
CA THR A 335 25.13 12.77 0.98
C THR A 335 24.22 13.51 0.01
N SER A 336 24.05 12.96 -1.20
CA SER A 336 23.13 13.50 -2.22
C SER A 336 21.67 13.42 -1.76
N LEU A 337 21.26 12.28 -1.19
CA LEU A 337 19.93 12.07 -0.63
C LEU A 337 19.64 13.01 0.54
N GLU A 338 20.56 13.15 1.49
CA GLU A 338 20.45 14.09 2.63
C GLU A 338 20.22 15.53 2.15
N LYS A 339 21.01 15.97 1.17
CA LYS A 339 20.91 17.31 0.61
C LYS A 339 19.54 17.51 -0.06
N ASN A 340 19.09 16.55 -0.87
CA ASN A 340 17.80 16.65 -1.54
C ASN A 340 16.65 16.69 -0.53
N LEU A 341 16.67 15.85 0.52
CA LEU A 341 15.65 15.88 1.58
C LEU A 341 15.59 17.25 2.28
N THR A 342 16.75 17.83 2.58
CA THR A 342 16.86 19.17 3.18
C THR A 342 16.33 20.28 2.25
N ASP A 343 16.64 20.17 0.95
CA ASP A 343 16.17 21.14 -0.05
C ASP A 343 14.66 21.03 -0.27
N ILE A 344 14.11 19.81 -0.32
CA ILE A 344 12.66 19.57 -0.41
C ILE A 344 11.96 20.18 0.79
N ASP A 345 12.44 19.93 2.02
CA ASP A 345 11.86 20.51 3.25
C ASP A 345 11.85 22.03 3.23
N SER A 346 12.94 22.64 2.76
CA SER A 346 13.05 24.09 2.61
C SER A 346 12.05 24.64 1.60
N ILE A 347 11.89 23.97 0.45
CA ILE A 347 10.97 24.39 -0.61
C ILE A 347 9.51 24.21 -0.16
N VAL A 348 9.16 23.06 0.41
CA VAL A 348 7.80 22.77 0.92
C VAL A 348 7.42 23.82 1.98
N SER A 349 8.30 24.07 2.95
CA SER A 349 8.11 25.09 3.99
C SER A 349 7.89 26.50 3.41
N ALA A 350 8.62 26.85 2.35
CA ALA A 350 8.49 28.12 1.64
C ALA A 350 7.28 28.19 0.70
N LYS A 351 6.53 27.09 0.54
CA LYS A 351 5.50 26.91 -0.52
C LYS A 351 6.09 27.23 -1.90
N GLY A 352 7.27 26.70 -2.20
CA GLY A 352 7.97 26.92 -3.45
C GLY A 352 7.34 26.19 -4.65
N GLY A 353 8.09 26.11 -5.76
CA GLY A 353 7.59 25.53 -7.01
C GLY A 353 7.42 24.01 -6.93
N THR A 354 6.28 23.51 -7.40
CA THR A 354 5.99 22.07 -7.45
C THR A 354 6.99 21.31 -8.33
N ASP A 355 7.39 21.88 -9.47
CA ASP A 355 8.35 21.27 -10.39
C ASP A 355 9.75 21.08 -9.75
N GLU A 356 10.13 21.97 -8.83
CA GLU A 356 11.40 21.85 -8.09
C GLU A 356 11.34 20.68 -7.09
N VAL A 357 10.22 20.53 -6.38
CA VAL A 357 9.99 19.39 -5.47
C VAL A 357 9.99 18.08 -6.25
N VAL A 358 9.25 18.00 -7.37
CA VAL A 358 9.21 16.81 -8.24
C VAL A 358 10.61 16.41 -8.69
N THR A 359 11.40 17.37 -9.18
CA THR A 359 12.78 17.12 -9.65
C THR A 359 13.67 16.59 -8.52
N LEU A 360 13.58 17.17 -7.32
CA LEU A 360 14.37 16.71 -6.17
C LEU A 360 13.94 15.33 -5.68
N VAL A 361 12.63 15.03 -5.69
CA VAL A 361 12.11 13.70 -5.40
C VAL A 361 12.68 12.69 -6.40
N GLU A 362 12.63 12.95 -7.71
CA GLU A 362 13.18 12.04 -8.72
C GLU A 362 14.68 11.78 -8.53
N ASN A 363 15.46 12.83 -8.22
CA ASN A 363 16.87 12.69 -7.88
C ASN A 363 17.09 11.85 -6.61
N SER A 364 16.25 12.03 -5.59
CA SER A 364 16.29 11.21 -4.37
C SER A 364 15.95 9.76 -4.65
N LEU A 365 14.94 9.47 -5.48
CA LEU A 365 14.59 8.13 -5.90
C LEU A 365 15.75 7.44 -6.65
N ALA A 366 16.50 8.18 -7.48
CA ALA A 366 17.70 7.66 -8.13
C ALA A 366 18.84 7.35 -7.14
N ASN A 367 19.04 8.20 -6.11
CA ASN A 367 20.00 7.92 -5.04
C ASN A 367 19.58 6.67 -4.23
N ILE A 368 18.29 6.52 -3.94
CA ILE A 368 17.75 5.35 -3.23
C ILE A 368 17.96 4.09 -4.05
N ALA A 369 17.66 4.11 -5.36
CA ALA A 369 17.92 2.98 -6.24
C ALA A 369 19.41 2.58 -6.22
N THR A 370 20.31 3.57 -6.23
CA THR A 370 21.76 3.32 -6.09
C THR A 370 22.10 2.66 -4.75
N LEU A 371 21.51 3.11 -3.64
CA LEU A 371 21.72 2.51 -2.32
C LEU A 371 21.18 1.08 -2.27
N GLN A 372 20.02 0.81 -2.87
CA GLN A 372 19.42 -0.52 -2.95
C GLN A 372 20.29 -1.49 -3.77
N GLU A 373 20.93 -1.03 -4.85
CA GLU A 373 21.88 -1.85 -5.62
C GLU A 373 23.07 -2.33 -4.77
N PHE A 374 23.57 -1.49 -3.85
CA PHE A 374 24.66 -1.86 -2.94
C PHE A 374 24.16 -2.68 -1.73
N GLY A 375 22.95 -2.40 -1.24
CA GLY A 375 22.31 -3.10 -0.11
C GLY A 375 22.05 -4.59 -0.38
N GLY A 376 21.73 -4.96 -1.63
CA GLY A 376 21.54 -6.36 -2.02
C GLY A 376 22.82 -7.23 -2.07
N THR A 377 23.97 -6.70 -1.63
CA THR A 377 25.28 -7.37 -1.71
C THR A 377 26.12 -7.30 -0.44
N VAL A 378 25.54 -6.94 0.71
CA VAL A 378 26.30 -6.96 1.98
C VAL A 378 26.46 -8.42 2.44
N GLU A 379 27.64 -8.97 2.19
CA GLU A 379 28.13 -10.21 2.79
C GLU A 379 28.29 -9.96 4.31
N ILE A 380 27.21 -10.15 5.07
CA ILE A 380 27.23 -10.26 6.53
C ILE A 380 27.51 -11.73 6.85
N ASP A 381 28.45 -11.98 7.77
CA ASP A 381 28.73 -13.32 8.27
C ASP A 381 27.43 -13.88 8.85
N ILE A 382 26.87 -14.91 8.20
CA ILE A 382 25.60 -15.51 8.61
C ILE A 382 25.61 -15.96 10.07
N LEU A 383 26.79 -16.24 10.63
CA LEU A 383 26.95 -16.59 12.03
C LEU A 383 26.71 -15.41 12.98
N GLU A 384 26.94 -14.17 12.55
CA GLU A 384 26.62 -12.96 13.32
C GLU A 384 25.11 -12.78 13.49
N TYR A 385 24.31 -13.09 12.46
CA TYR A 385 22.85 -13.09 12.60
C TYR A 385 22.38 -14.08 13.66
N PHE A 386 22.93 -15.29 13.71
CA PHE A 386 22.58 -16.24 14.77
C PHE A 386 22.89 -15.71 16.17
N ASP A 387 24.02 -15.05 16.34
CA ASP A 387 24.43 -14.50 17.64
C ASP A 387 23.52 -13.33 18.05
N GLU A 388 23.12 -12.51 17.08
CA GLU A 388 22.22 -11.37 17.32
C GLU A 388 20.78 -11.82 17.60
N ILE A 389 20.27 -12.82 16.88
CA ILE A 389 18.97 -13.44 17.17
C ILE A 389 18.94 -13.98 18.59
N GLU A 390 19.98 -14.73 18.98
CA GLU A 390 20.08 -15.28 20.34
C GLU A 390 20.08 -14.16 21.40
N ARG A 391 20.80 -13.06 21.15
CA ARG A 391 20.83 -11.90 22.03
C ARG A 391 19.44 -11.28 22.16
N LEU A 392 18.79 -10.94 21.05
CA LEU A 392 17.49 -10.27 21.01
C LEU A 392 16.38 -11.11 21.65
N LEU A 393 16.37 -12.42 21.40
CA LEU A 393 15.41 -13.35 22.01
C LEU A 393 15.60 -13.43 23.54
N ASN A 394 16.84 -13.45 24.02
CA ASN A 394 17.10 -13.45 25.46
C ASN A 394 16.78 -12.10 26.12
N GLU A 395 17.02 -10.98 25.44
CA GLU A 395 16.60 -9.66 25.92
C GLU A 395 15.07 -9.53 25.96
N SER A 396 14.37 -10.12 24.99
CA SER A 396 12.91 -10.14 24.97
C SER A 396 12.34 -10.87 26.19
N LYS A 397 12.91 -12.01 26.60
CA LYS A 397 12.52 -12.69 27.86
C LYS A 397 12.59 -11.76 29.06
N ILE A 398 13.67 -10.97 29.15
CA ILE A 398 13.88 -10.03 30.25
C ILE A 398 12.83 -8.92 30.20
N ALA A 399 12.65 -8.29 29.04
CA ALA A 399 11.66 -7.23 28.85
C ALA A 399 10.23 -7.73 29.18
N TYR A 400 9.86 -8.90 28.68
CA TYR A 400 8.53 -9.47 28.87
C TYR A 400 8.25 -9.81 30.34
N ARG A 401 9.22 -10.41 31.04
CA ARG A 401 9.10 -10.68 32.48
C ARG A 401 8.99 -9.42 33.34
N ASN A 402 9.59 -8.33 32.89
CA ASN A 402 9.47 -7.02 33.56
C ASN A 402 8.13 -6.33 33.26
N GLY A 403 7.27 -6.95 32.45
CA GLY A 403 5.99 -6.39 32.03
C GLY A 403 6.10 -5.38 30.88
N ASP A 404 7.28 -5.24 30.28
CA ASP A 404 7.50 -4.38 29.11
C ASP A 404 7.21 -5.18 27.83
N THR A 405 5.91 -5.36 27.57
CA THR A 405 5.43 -6.13 26.42
C THR A 405 5.77 -5.47 25.09
N LYS A 406 5.82 -4.14 25.05
CA LYS A 406 6.20 -3.39 23.84
C LYS A 406 7.66 -3.63 23.47
N THR A 407 8.58 -3.45 24.42
CA THR A 407 10.00 -3.72 24.16
C THR A 407 10.23 -5.19 23.82
N ALA A 408 9.56 -6.12 24.52
CA ALA A 408 9.64 -7.54 24.21
C ALA A 408 9.16 -7.87 22.79
N PHE A 409 8.05 -7.27 22.37
CA PHE A 409 7.51 -7.45 21.02
C PHE A 409 8.46 -6.90 19.95
N ASN A 410 9.00 -5.70 20.16
CA ASN A 410 9.97 -5.10 19.25
C ASN A 410 11.24 -5.96 19.14
N LEU A 411 11.75 -6.48 20.26
CA LEU A 411 12.94 -7.34 20.26
C LEU A 411 12.72 -8.67 19.52
N VAL A 412 11.58 -9.34 19.68
CA VAL A 412 11.31 -10.58 18.91
C VAL A 412 11.02 -10.30 17.45
N THR A 413 10.47 -9.11 17.16
CA THR A 413 10.24 -8.64 15.80
C THR A 413 11.59 -8.41 15.12
N SER A 414 12.51 -7.69 15.75
CA SER A 414 13.89 -7.54 15.27
C SER A 414 14.65 -8.87 15.17
N ALA A 415 14.44 -9.79 16.11
CA ALA A 415 15.08 -11.11 16.05
C ALA A 415 14.64 -11.88 14.79
N TYR A 416 13.39 -11.71 14.35
CA TYR A 416 12.90 -12.35 13.13
C TYR A 416 13.25 -11.53 11.88
N LEU A 417 12.77 -10.28 11.82
CA LEU A 417 12.85 -9.42 10.64
C LEU A 417 14.27 -8.93 10.35
N ASP A 418 14.95 -8.42 11.37
CA ASP A 418 16.26 -7.80 11.15
C ASP A 418 17.38 -8.84 11.08
N ASN A 419 17.08 -10.14 11.31
CA ASN A 419 18.12 -11.16 11.43
C ASN A 419 17.75 -12.53 10.84
N TYR A 420 16.66 -13.18 11.27
CA TYR A 420 16.38 -14.56 10.85
C TYR A 420 16.05 -14.67 9.35
N GLU A 421 15.44 -13.66 8.74
CA GLU A 421 15.12 -13.65 7.30
C GLU A 421 16.37 -13.83 6.41
N PHE A 422 17.53 -13.32 6.85
CA PHE A 422 18.82 -13.53 6.16
C PHE A 422 19.39 -14.93 6.32
N VAL A 423 18.92 -15.67 7.32
CA VAL A 423 19.29 -17.06 7.58
C VAL A 423 18.43 -18.02 6.74
N GLU A 424 17.19 -17.65 6.43
CA GLU A 424 16.20 -18.52 5.76
C GLU A 424 16.68 -19.05 4.41
N GLY A 425 17.26 -18.20 3.56
CA GLY A 425 17.76 -18.61 2.25
C GLY A 425 18.84 -19.69 2.34
N PRO A 426 19.99 -19.42 3.01
CA PRO A 426 21.05 -20.39 3.17
C PRO A 426 20.64 -21.65 3.95
N LEU A 427 19.77 -21.52 4.95
CA LEU A 427 19.22 -22.67 5.66
C LEU A 427 18.28 -23.48 4.77
N GLY A 428 17.49 -22.84 3.93
CA GLY A 428 16.51 -23.47 3.03
C GLY A 428 17.16 -24.34 1.95
N GLU A 429 18.42 -24.05 1.59
CA GLU A 429 19.21 -24.91 0.70
C GLU A 429 19.57 -26.26 1.33
N VAL A 430 19.66 -26.33 2.66
CA VAL A 430 20.13 -27.51 3.39
C VAL A 430 19.06 -28.20 4.24
N ASP A 431 18.10 -27.44 4.78
CA ASP A 431 17.03 -27.92 5.67
C ASP A 431 15.77 -27.01 5.58
N PRO A 432 14.98 -27.11 4.49
CA PRO A 432 13.79 -26.29 4.28
C PRO A 432 12.66 -26.57 5.29
N GLU A 433 12.62 -27.76 5.89
CA GLU A 433 11.66 -28.06 6.96
C GLU A 433 12.01 -27.29 8.24
N LEU A 434 13.30 -27.15 8.55
CA LEU A 434 13.76 -26.38 9.70
C LEU A 434 13.55 -24.87 9.50
N VAL A 435 13.68 -24.35 8.28
CA VAL A 435 13.30 -22.95 7.94
C VAL A 435 11.85 -22.69 8.33
N LEU A 436 10.92 -23.45 7.73
CA LEU A 436 9.49 -23.25 7.94
C LEU A 436 9.12 -23.39 9.42
N LYS A 437 9.76 -24.33 10.14
CA LYS A 437 9.52 -24.51 11.57
C LYS A 437 9.91 -23.27 12.37
N ILE A 438 11.13 -22.75 12.19
CA ILE A 438 11.64 -21.60 12.93
C ILE A 438 10.87 -20.34 12.53
N GLU A 439 10.59 -20.16 11.24
CA GLU A 439 9.77 -19.06 10.72
C GLU A 439 8.42 -18.99 11.45
N ILE A 440 7.65 -20.08 11.43
CA ILE A 440 6.34 -20.14 12.13
C ILE A 440 6.53 -19.88 13.63
N ASP A 441 7.54 -20.47 14.25
CA ASP A 441 7.77 -20.33 15.70
C ASP A 441 8.14 -18.88 16.09
N MET A 442 8.90 -18.16 15.26
CA MET A 442 9.34 -16.77 15.49
C MET A 442 8.32 -15.73 15.01
N ARG A 443 7.95 -15.78 13.73
CA ARG A 443 7.10 -14.80 13.05
C ARG A 443 5.67 -14.81 13.57
N GLU A 444 5.11 -16.00 13.78
CA GLU A 444 3.71 -16.14 14.17
C GLU A 444 3.58 -16.44 15.66
N LYS A 445 4.06 -17.60 16.12
CA LYS A 445 3.71 -18.09 17.46
C LYS A 445 4.22 -17.17 18.56
N LEU A 446 5.51 -16.87 18.56
CA LEU A 446 6.12 -16.06 19.61
C LEU A 446 5.53 -14.64 19.66
N ARG A 447 5.40 -13.99 18.51
CA ARG A 447 4.81 -12.65 18.37
C ARG A 447 3.35 -12.64 18.84
N ASN A 448 2.55 -13.62 18.44
CA ASN A 448 1.17 -13.77 18.89
C ASN A 448 1.05 -14.02 20.39
N MET A 449 1.96 -14.82 20.99
CA MET A 449 1.95 -15.05 22.43
C MET A 449 2.19 -13.75 23.22
N ILE A 450 3.11 -12.90 22.75
CA ILE A 450 3.38 -11.59 23.35
C ILE A 450 2.19 -10.64 23.16
N LYS A 451 1.63 -10.54 21.93
CA LYS A 451 0.42 -9.72 21.66
C LYS A 451 -0.76 -10.12 22.56
N ASN A 452 -0.96 -11.43 22.74
CA ASN A 452 -2.05 -11.99 23.54
C ASN A 452 -1.79 -12.00 25.05
N ASN A 453 -0.69 -11.41 25.51
CA ASN A 453 -0.29 -11.37 26.92
C ASN A 453 -0.26 -12.76 27.57
N GLU A 454 0.26 -13.77 26.87
CA GLU A 454 0.43 -15.11 27.44
C GLU A 454 1.38 -15.09 28.65
N SER A 455 1.26 -16.10 29.53
CA SER A 455 2.07 -16.13 30.76
C SER A 455 3.57 -16.11 30.45
N PRO A 456 4.41 -15.37 31.21
CA PRO A 456 5.85 -15.30 30.95
C PRO A 456 6.54 -16.66 30.80
N ASP A 457 6.14 -17.67 31.58
CA ASP A 457 6.71 -19.01 31.49
C ASP A 457 6.44 -19.71 30.15
N LYS A 458 5.33 -19.39 29.49
CA LYS A 458 5.03 -19.93 28.15
C LYS A 458 5.83 -19.20 27.08
N VAL A 459 5.94 -17.88 27.17
CA VAL A 459 6.76 -17.09 26.23
C VAL A 459 8.22 -17.50 26.32
N ASP A 460 8.74 -17.67 27.54
CA ASP A 460 10.07 -18.23 27.78
C ASP A 460 10.27 -19.59 27.13
N ALA A 461 9.30 -20.50 27.31
CA ALA A 461 9.38 -21.84 26.72
C ALA A 461 9.34 -21.80 25.18
N GLN A 462 8.56 -20.91 24.58
CA GLN A 462 8.55 -20.72 23.12
C GLN A 462 9.90 -20.21 22.63
N ILE A 463 10.50 -19.23 23.32
CA ILE A 463 11.82 -18.71 22.98
C ILE A 463 12.89 -19.80 23.16
N ASP A 464 12.82 -20.60 24.22
CA ASP A 464 13.75 -21.73 24.44
C ASP A 464 13.68 -22.76 23.29
N MET A 465 12.49 -23.05 22.78
CA MET A 465 12.33 -23.94 21.62
C MET A 465 13.00 -23.35 20.37
N ILE A 466 12.74 -22.08 20.08
CA ILE A 466 13.35 -21.37 18.95
C ILE A 466 14.89 -21.38 19.04
N LEU A 467 15.44 -21.09 20.22
CA LEU A 467 16.90 -21.10 20.44
C LEU A 467 17.52 -22.48 20.18
N VAL A 468 16.81 -23.57 20.51
CA VAL A 468 17.25 -24.94 20.21
C VAL A 468 17.28 -25.20 18.70
N ASP A 469 16.25 -24.77 17.97
CA ASP A 469 16.18 -24.94 16.52
C ASP A 469 17.20 -24.06 15.79
N LEU A 470 17.42 -22.82 16.25
CA LEU A 470 18.48 -21.94 15.74
C LEU A 470 19.87 -22.56 15.96
N ALA A 471 20.10 -23.18 17.11
CA ALA A 471 21.36 -23.90 17.38
C ALA A 471 21.52 -25.17 16.51
N GLN A 472 20.43 -25.73 15.99
CA GLN A 472 20.48 -26.78 14.96
C GLN A 472 20.79 -26.19 13.59
N ALA A 473 20.10 -25.11 13.21
CA ALA A 473 20.29 -24.39 11.95
C ALA A 473 21.75 -23.93 11.79
N LYS A 474 22.34 -23.33 12.83
CA LYS A 474 23.75 -22.89 12.86
C LYS A 474 24.76 -24.01 12.59
N LYS A 475 24.40 -25.28 12.84
CA LYS A 475 25.29 -26.45 12.61
C LYS A 475 25.22 -27.00 11.18
N VAL A 476 24.09 -26.82 10.52
CA VAL A 476 23.83 -27.41 9.19
C VAL A 476 24.11 -26.42 8.06
N ILE A 477 24.06 -25.12 8.37
CA ILE A 477 24.52 -24.08 7.45
C ILE A 477 26.04 -24.22 7.33
N PRO A 478 26.57 -24.42 6.12
CA PRO A 478 28.01 -24.45 5.90
C PRO A 478 28.65 -23.15 6.39
N GLU A 479 29.83 -23.22 7.03
CA GLU A 479 30.72 -22.06 7.10
C GLU A 479 31.06 -21.69 5.66
N PHE A 480 30.40 -20.68 5.09
CA PHE A 480 30.59 -20.25 3.72
C PHE A 480 31.91 -19.46 3.59
N GLY A 481 33.03 -20.15 3.77
CA GLY A 481 34.33 -19.70 3.28
C GLY A 481 34.48 -20.03 1.80
N THR A 482 34.26 -19.04 0.92
CA THR A 482 34.94 -18.84 -0.39
C THR A 482 34.48 -19.49 -1.71
N ILE A 483 33.46 -20.36 -1.87
CA ILE A 483 33.33 -21.10 -3.17
C ILE A 483 31.98 -21.11 -3.95
N VAL A 484 30.84 -20.58 -3.51
CA VAL A 484 29.60 -20.69 -4.33
C VAL A 484 28.77 -19.41 -4.49
N MET A 485 29.42 -18.26 -4.69
CA MET A 485 28.75 -17.07 -5.25
C MET A 485 28.68 -17.12 -6.79
N LEU A 486 27.99 -18.12 -7.35
CA LEU A 486 27.74 -18.13 -8.81
C LEU A 486 26.32 -18.51 -9.23
N ILE A 487 25.40 -18.77 -8.30
CA ILE A 487 24.06 -19.30 -8.66
C ILE A 487 22.88 -18.42 -8.20
N LEU A 488 23.02 -17.56 -7.17
CA LEU A 488 21.88 -16.74 -6.71
C LEU A 488 21.55 -15.51 -7.57
N SER A 489 22.39 -15.14 -8.55
CA SER A 489 22.09 -14.02 -9.47
C SER A 489 21.28 -14.39 -10.73
N ILE A 490 20.80 -15.64 -10.87
CA ILE A 490 20.09 -16.10 -12.09
C ILE A 490 18.55 -16.12 -11.94
N ALA A 491 18.00 -15.98 -10.73
CA ALA A 491 16.54 -16.05 -10.54
C ALA A 491 15.78 -14.79 -11.01
N ILE A 492 16.40 -13.60 -11.05
CA ILE A 492 15.70 -12.35 -11.42
C ILE A 492 15.72 -12.09 -12.94
N ILE A 493 16.60 -12.72 -13.73
CA ILE A 493 16.71 -12.48 -15.19
C ILE A 493 15.98 -13.55 -16.04
N SER A 494 15.52 -14.65 -15.45
CA SER A 494 15.02 -15.80 -16.23
C SER A 494 13.57 -15.69 -16.74
N ILE A 495 12.79 -14.68 -16.33
CA ILE A 495 11.41 -14.51 -16.83
C ILE A 495 11.35 -13.62 -18.11
N ILE A 496 12.35 -12.78 -18.38
CA ILE A 496 12.36 -11.91 -19.57
C ILE A 496 13.10 -12.56 -20.77
N GLY A 497 13.94 -13.58 -20.53
CA GLY A 497 14.73 -14.24 -21.57
C GLY A 497 14.07 -15.41 -22.32
N LEU A 498 12.95 -15.95 -21.83
CA LEU A 498 12.34 -17.18 -22.37
C LEU A 498 11.29 -16.95 -23.47
N THR A 499 10.84 -15.72 -23.70
CA THR A 499 9.89 -15.39 -24.79
C THR A 499 10.55 -14.91 -26.09
N ALA A 500 11.87 -14.67 -26.11
CA ALA A 500 12.59 -14.24 -27.31
C ALA A 500 13.16 -15.38 -28.18
N LYS A 501 13.24 -16.63 -27.67
CA LYS A 501 13.88 -17.75 -28.39
C LYS A 501 12.95 -18.70 -29.16
N SER A 502 11.63 -18.53 -29.11
CA SER A 502 10.69 -19.41 -29.84
C SER A 502 10.34 -18.95 -31.26
N ARG A 503 10.90 -17.84 -31.78
CA ARG A 503 10.65 -17.34 -33.15
C ARG A 503 11.77 -17.58 -34.17
N LEU A 504 12.77 -18.39 -33.85
CA LEU A 504 13.82 -18.78 -34.80
C LEU A 504 13.97 -20.30 -34.77
N SER A 505 13.14 -21.01 -35.55
CA SER A 505 13.47 -22.28 -36.26
C SER A 505 12.21 -22.98 -36.82
N ILE A 506 11.62 -22.47 -37.91
CA ILE A 506 10.97 -23.33 -38.92
C ILE A 506 11.32 -22.79 -40.30
N ARG A 507 12.42 -23.29 -40.86
CA ARG A 507 12.69 -23.39 -42.31
C ARG A 507 13.65 -24.56 -42.53
N VAL A 508 13.09 -25.74 -42.83
CA VAL A 508 13.46 -26.62 -43.95
C VAL A 508 12.19 -27.33 -44.37
#